data_AF-A0A2N2P8G9-F1
#
_entry.id   AF-A0A2N2P8G9-F1
#
_cell.length_a   1.000
_cell.length_b   1.000
_cell.length_c   1.000
_cell.angle_alpha   90.00
_cell.angle_beta   90.00
_cell.angle_gamma   90.00
#
_symmetry.space_group_name_H-M   'P 1'
#
loop_
_entity.id
_entity.type
_entity.pdbx_description
1 polymer ?
#
loop_
_entity_poly.entity_id
_entity_poly.type
_entity_poly.pdbx_seq_one_letter_code
_entity_poly.pdbx_strand_id
1 'polypeptide(L)'
;MKNFEPTNEFENQLREAVRVTDASPEFVQNLKMEILSTPQKQTRQPQRLVLRPAWALGLSLALVLVIATLPSAVNAFRQLFGFVPGIGLVEQNRPLKMIAQPVSETRDGITLTVEQVLVYDDHIEAAYSVEGIAAEMRQADNHPDTAALYCNGADMYPNLQLTDGSVVQADPMALGGQWLSAGYNAGHSFSAGLPTETSEITFTLDCLQETKRGGAPENWAIALRLVSVPQDMVIGEPVYAVDPAENAPVSGAGIHFTLENVVPQEDGYHFFFRFNTQNDAPDFLNAAPGRMQVIDSKGNSIELINALPWSPFEQVDVWEYRSVRMPAKGPLEIVIDGAQLFYAAQKHSFEFSPGENPQPGQTWTIEEHFQVGEIGFTVLSAEMVTWEGHQGFQFVMEADQSDTKFYAEVLDMTPSDPQFEMWSTFGSNAPAQRITPGFVYRDEIPQNILVTFNTVTETVDETWKLEWNPPAE
;
A
#
# COMPACT_ATOMS: atom_id res chain seq x y z
N MET A 1 -12.67 22.62 -31.77
CA MET A 1 -13.81 22.52 -30.84
C MET A 1 -14.14 23.93 -30.34
N LYS A 2 -15.43 24.28 -30.24
CA LYS A 2 -15.87 25.64 -29.86
C LYS A 2 -15.75 25.83 -28.34
N ASN A 3 -15.11 26.93 -27.93
CA ASN A 3 -14.98 27.37 -26.54
C ASN A 3 -16.35 27.55 -25.90
N PHE A 4 -16.59 26.88 -24.78
CA PHE A 4 -17.68 27.19 -23.85
C PHE A 4 -17.17 28.29 -22.92
N GLU A 5 -17.52 29.54 -23.21
CA GLU A 5 -17.48 30.58 -22.18
C GLU A 5 -18.82 30.52 -21.41
N PRO A 6 -18.82 30.20 -20.12
CA PRO A 6 -20.05 30.19 -19.33
C PRO A 6 -20.61 31.62 -19.27
N THR A 7 -21.86 31.79 -19.66
CA THR A 7 -22.56 33.07 -19.61
C THR A 7 -22.85 33.46 -18.17
N ASN A 8 -22.88 34.77 -17.87
CA ASN A 8 -23.29 35.34 -16.57
C ASN A 8 -24.65 34.81 -16.04
N GLU A 9 -25.47 34.25 -16.92
CA GLU A 9 -26.75 33.62 -16.60
C GLU A 9 -26.56 32.28 -15.85
N PHE A 10 -25.56 31.49 -16.23
CA PHE A 10 -25.21 30.23 -15.55
C PHE A 10 -24.64 30.48 -14.15
N GLU A 11 -23.75 31.48 -14.01
CA GLU A 11 -23.24 31.88 -12.70
C GLU A 11 -24.34 32.38 -11.75
N ASN A 12 -25.33 33.12 -12.27
CA ASN A 12 -26.45 33.59 -11.46
C ASN A 12 -27.38 32.46 -11.05
N GLN A 13 -27.62 31.46 -11.92
CA GLN A 13 -28.39 30.26 -11.57
C GLN A 13 -27.66 29.41 -10.51
N LEU A 14 -26.33 29.32 -10.58
CA LEU A 14 -25.52 28.65 -9.57
C LEU A 14 -25.57 29.38 -8.22
N ARG A 15 -25.54 30.72 -8.23
CA ARG A 15 -25.66 31.56 -7.03
C ARG A 15 -27.04 31.48 -6.39
N GLU A 16 -28.08 31.22 -7.18
CA GLU A 16 -29.46 31.03 -6.70
C GLU A 16 -29.67 29.61 -6.15
N ALA A 17 -29.03 28.59 -6.73
CA ALA A 17 -29.07 27.21 -6.27
C ALA A 17 -28.25 26.95 -4.99
N VAL A 18 -27.20 27.73 -4.73
CA VAL A 18 -26.29 27.57 -3.57
C VAL A 18 -26.59 28.58 -2.43
N ARG A 19 -27.84 29.05 -2.32
CA ARG A 19 -28.26 29.75 -1.09
C ARG A 19 -28.35 28.76 0.06
N VAL A 20 -27.24 28.58 0.76
CA VAL A 20 -27.24 28.12 2.15
C VAL A 20 -28.07 29.12 2.92
N THR A 21 -29.30 28.74 3.25
CA THR A 21 -30.12 29.50 4.19
C THR A 21 -29.37 29.56 5.51
N ASP A 22 -28.97 30.76 5.93
CA ASP A 22 -28.54 31.00 7.30
C ASP A 22 -29.58 30.37 8.25
N ALA A 23 -29.10 29.60 9.22
CA ALA A 23 -29.96 28.93 10.19
C ALA A 23 -30.91 29.95 10.83
N SER A 24 -32.20 29.60 10.98
CA SER A 24 -33.18 30.55 11.50
C SER A 24 -32.75 31.05 12.88
N PRO A 25 -32.95 32.34 13.20
CA PRO A 25 -32.58 32.88 14.52
C PRO A 25 -33.21 32.10 15.68
N GLU A 26 -34.40 31.54 15.46
CA GLU A 26 -35.11 30.68 16.40
C GLU A 26 -34.40 29.34 16.63
N PHE A 27 -33.84 28.72 15.58
CA PHE A 27 -33.04 27.49 15.73
C PHE A 27 -31.79 27.74 16.56
N VAL A 28 -31.07 28.83 16.28
CA VAL A 28 -29.86 29.21 17.03
C VAL A 28 -30.20 29.53 18.49
N GLN A 29 -31.33 30.19 18.75
CA GLN A 29 -31.79 30.49 20.10
C GLN A 29 -32.20 29.22 20.86
N ASN A 30 -32.89 28.29 20.20
CA ASN A 30 -33.31 27.01 20.78
C ASN A 30 -32.11 26.13 21.08
N LEU A 31 -31.13 26.05 20.18
CA LEU A 31 -29.88 25.31 20.40
C LEU A 31 -29.09 25.90 21.57
N LYS A 32 -29.01 27.23 21.66
CA LYS A 32 -28.35 27.90 22.79
C LYS A 32 -29.08 27.63 24.12
N MET A 33 -30.41 27.60 24.10
CA MET A 33 -31.21 27.22 25.27
C MET A 33 -31.03 25.75 25.63
N GLU A 34 -30.90 24.85 24.67
CA GLU A 34 -30.70 23.40 24.88
C GLU A 34 -29.31 23.08 25.46
N ILE A 35 -28.27 23.75 24.96
CA ILE A 35 -26.91 23.66 25.51
C ILE A 35 -26.86 24.22 26.94
N LEU A 36 -27.53 25.35 27.21
CA LEU A 36 -27.55 25.97 28.54
C LEU A 36 -28.49 25.27 29.53
N SER A 37 -29.47 24.49 29.06
CA SER A 37 -30.44 23.77 29.90
C SER A 37 -30.12 22.29 30.08
N THR A 38 -29.06 21.77 29.46
CA THR A 38 -28.56 20.42 29.74
C THR A 38 -28.12 20.34 31.20
N PRO A 39 -28.85 19.61 32.08
CA PRO A 39 -28.47 19.51 33.47
C PRO A 39 -27.17 18.70 33.57
N GLN A 40 -26.12 19.30 34.12
CA GLN A 40 -24.98 18.54 34.63
C GLN A 40 -25.52 17.43 35.53
N LYS A 41 -25.47 16.18 35.08
CA LYS A 41 -25.74 15.02 35.93
C LYS A 41 -24.73 15.07 37.06
N GLN A 42 -25.17 15.58 38.21
CA GLN A 42 -24.46 15.40 39.48
C GLN A 42 -24.42 13.89 39.75
N THR A 43 -23.31 13.27 39.35
CA THR A 43 -22.96 11.92 39.75
C THR A 43 -22.80 11.92 41.26
N ARG A 44 -23.85 11.49 41.97
CA ARG A 44 -23.72 11.02 43.35
C ARG A 44 -22.69 9.91 43.33
N GLN A 45 -21.50 10.17 43.88
CA GLN A 45 -20.49 9.15 44.09
C GLN A 45 -21.04 8.10 45.06
N PRO A 46 -21.20 6.83 44.66
CA PRO A 46 -21.38 5.78 45.64
C PRO A 46 -20.07 5.60 46.39
N GLN A 47 -20.13 5.48 47.72
CA GLN A 47 -18.99 5.13 48.55
C GLN A 47 -18.41 3.79 48.05
N ARG A 48 -17.27 3.85 47.36
CA ARG A 48 -16.55 2.66 46.90
C ARG A 48 -15.86 2.00 48.10
N LEU A 49 -16.33 0.81 48.47
CA LEU A 49 -15.53 -0.16 49.20
C LEU A 49 -14.32 -0.53 48.31
N VAL A 50 -13.13 -0.10 48.72
CA VAL A 50 -11.87 -0.41 48.03
C VAL A 50 -11.48 -1.85 48.36
N LEU A 51 -11.94 -2.80 47.56
CA LEU A 51 -11.34 -4.12 47.48
C LEU A 51 -10.15 -4.03 46.51
N ARG A 52 -8.93 -4.14 47.04
CA ARG A 52 -7.69 -4.14 46.27
C ARG A 52 -7.70 -5.34 45.29
N PRO A 53 -7.64 -5.14 43.96
CA PRO A 53 -7.85 -6.22 42.99
C PRO A 53 -6.54 -6.91 42.64
N ALA A 54 -5.80 -7.41 43.66
CA ALA A 54 -4.60 -8.22 43.40
C ALA A 54 -4.96 -9.56 42.73
N TRP A 55 -6.19 -10.03 42.93
CA TRP A 55 -6.75 -11.27 42.40
C TRP A 55 -7.27 -11.13 40.97
N ALA A 56 -7.66 -9.92 40.52
CA ALA A 56 -8.11 -9.70 39.15
C ALA A 56 -6.95 -9.75 38.15
N LEU A 57 -5.79 -9.17 38.51
CA LEU A 57 -4.55 -9.29 37.74
C LEU A 57 -4.04 -10.74 37.70
N GLY A 58 -4.14 -11.47 38.81
CA GLY A 58 -3.78 -12.88 38.87
C GLY A 58 -4.70 -13.77 38.02
N LEU A 59 -6.02 -13.50 38.02
CA LEU A 59 -6.99 -14.23 37.20
C LEU A 59 -6.88 -13.89 35.71
N SER A 60 -6.62 -12.64 35.34
CA SER A 60 -6.39 -12.28 33.94
C SER A 60 -5.08 -12.90 33.42
N LEU A 61 -4.01 -12.86 34.22
CA LEU A 61 -2.74 -13.48 33.86
C LEU A 61 -2.85 -15.01 33.79
N ALA A 62 -3.58 -15.63 34.73
CA ALA A 62 -3.85 -17.07 34.71
C ALA A 62 -4.77 -17.48 33.56
N LEU A 63 -5.76 -16.65 33.18
CA LEU A 63 -6.62 -16.94 32.04
C LEU A 63 -5.85 -16.80 30.71
N VAL A 64 -4.98 -15.80 30.59
CA VAL A 64 -4.06 -15.66 29.45
C VAL A 64 -3.09 -16.84 29.39
N LEU A 65 -2.52 -17.28 30.52
CA LEU A 65 -1.66 -18.47 30.57
C LEU A 65 -2.41 -19.77 30.25
N VAL A 66 -3.68 -19.90 30.65
CA VAL A 66 -4.50 -21.08 30.37
C VAL A 66 -4.92 -21.10 28.90
N ILE A 67 -5.19 -19.96 28.27
CA ILE A 67 -5.46 -19.88 26.82
C ILE A 67 -4.18 -20.16 26.02
N ALA A 68 -3.03 -19.64 26.46
CA ALA A 68 -1.74 -19.83 25.81
C ALA A 68 -1.16 -21.26 25.97
N THR A 69 -1.67 -22.08 26.90
CA THR A 69 -1.18 -23.46 27.10
C THR A 69 -2.09 -24.53 26.49
N LEU A 70 -3.19 -24.13 25.84
CA LEU A 70 -4.09 -25.06 25.17
C LEU A 70 -3.66 -25.23 23.70
N PRO A 71 -3.28 -26.45 23.26
CA PRO A 71 -2.96 -26.76 21.85
C PRO A 71 -4.10 -26.43 20.87
N SER A 72 -5.30 -26.18 21.39
CA SER A 72 -6.49 -25.83 20.61
C SER A 72 -6.48 -24.41 20.04
N ALA A 73 -5.68 -23.47 20.57
CA ALA A 73 -5.60 -22.12 20.00
C ALA A 73 -4.98 -22.14 18.60
N VAL A 74 -3.89 -22.90 18.42
CA VAL A 74 -3.22 -23.10 17.12
C VAL A 74 -4.12 -23.83 16.12
N ASN A 75 -4.89 -24.84 16.56
CA ASN A 75 -5.83 -25.54 15.69
C ASN A 75 -7.07 -24.69 15.32
N ALA A 76 -7.52 -23.80 16.20
CA ALA A 76 -8.63 -22.90 15.90
C ALA A 76 -8.23 -21.82 14.88
N PHE A 77 -6.99 -21.32 14.91
CA PHE A 77 -6.52 -20.34 13.92
C PHE A 77 -6.29 -20.94 12.52
N ARG A 78 -5.81 -22.19 12.42
CA ARG A 78 -5.76 -22.93 11.13
C ARG A 78 -7.13 -23.05 10.44
N GLN A 79 -8.22 -22.93 11.20
CA GLN A 79 -9.58 -22.97 10.68
C GLN A 79 -10.14 -21.58 10.31
N LEU A 80 -9.42 -20.50 10.64
CA LEU A 80 -9.87 -19.12 10.38
C LEU A 80 -9.34 -18.56 9.07
N PHE A 81 -8.13 -18.95 8.65
CA PHE A 81 -7.51 -18.46 7.43
C PHE A 81 -6.96 -19.58 6.55
N GLY A 82 -7.00 -19.35 5.24
CA GLY A 82 -6.23 -20.10 4.25
C GLY A 82 -5.36 -19.16 3.43
N PHE A 83 -4.43 -19.71 2.66
CA PHE A 83 -3.60 -18.93 1.75
C PHE A 83 -3.90 -19.27 0.30
N VAL A 84 -4.18 -18.28 -0.54
CA VAL A 84 -4.36 -18.47 -1.98
C VAL A 84 -3.25 -17.74 -2.71
N PRO A 85 -2.36 -18.44 -3.43
CA PRO A 85 -1.32 -17.79 -4.24
C PRO A 85 -1.91 -16.73 -5.18
N GLY A 86 -1.37 -15.52 -5.14
CA GLY A 86 -1.85 -14.36 -5.90
C GLY A 86 -2.89 -13.49 -5.19
N ILE A 87 -3.59 -14.01 -4.17
CA ILE A 87 -4.54 -13.23 -3.34
C ILE A 87 -3.96 -12.94 -1.94
N GLY A 88 -3.32 -13.92 -1.30
CA GLY A 88 -2.81 -13.81 0.07
C GLY A 88 -3.66 -14.59 1.09
N LEU A 89 -3.78 -14.06 2.31
CA LEU A 89 -4.61 -14.65 3.37
C LEU A 89 -6.10 -14.41 3.12
N VAL A 90 -6.88 -15.48 3.14
CA VAL A 90 -8.34 -15.45 2.94
C VAL A 90 -9.05 -15.98 4.18
N GLU A 91 -10.09 -15.27 4.65
CA GLU A 91 -10.91 -15.71 5.78
C GLU A 91 -11.78 -16.92 5.39
N GLN A 92 -11.72 -17.99 6.17
CA GLN A 92 -12.55 -19.17 5.98
C GLN A 92 -14.03 -18.85 6.29
N ASN A 93 -14.95 -19.36 5.49
CA ASN A 93 -16.40 -19.19 5.62
C ASN A 93 -16.95 -17.77 5.38
N ARG A 94 -16.14 -16.85 4.85
CA ARG A 94 -16.58 -15.50 4.44
C ARG A 94 -16.97 -15.39 2.96
N PRO A 95 -16.19 -15.96 2.01
CA PRO A 95 -16.61 -15.97 0.62
C PRO A 95 -17.96 -16.69 0.47
N LEU A 96 -18.88 -16.05 -0.24
CA LEU A 96 -20.22 -16.57 -0.51
C LEU A 96 -20.22 -17.53 -1.70
N LYS A 97 -19.39 -17.23 -2.70
CA LYS A 97 -19.23 -18.04 -3.91
C LYS A 97 -17.78 -18.14 -4.33
N MET A 98 -17.50 -19.19 -5.09
CA MET A 98 -16.21 -19.40 -5.73
C MET A 98 -16.34 -20.14 -7.05
N ILE A 99 -15.26 -20.21 -7.84
CA ILE A 99 -15.20 -21.19 -8.94
C ILE A 99 -15.01 -22.60 -8.37
N ALA A 100 -15.64 -23.59 -9.00
CA ALA A 100 -15.60 -24.97 -8.49
C ALA A 100 -14.23 -25.64 -8.66
N GLN A 101 -13.46 -25.21 -9.67
CA GLN A 101 -12.12 -25.67 -10.00
C GLN A 101 -11.45 -24.63 -10.89
N PRO A 102 -10.10 -24.62 -10.97
CA PRO A 102 -9.39 -23.80 -11.93
C PRO A 102 -9.88 -24.03 -13.36
N VAL A 103 -9.91 -22.96 -14.17
CA VAL A 103 -10.31 -23.01 -15.57
C VAL A 103 -9.19 -22.45 -16.43
N SER A 104 -8.71 -23.26 -17.38
CA SER A 104 -7.61 -22.89 -18.26
C SER A 104 -8.03 -22.79 -19.72
N GLU A 105 -7.41 -21.87 -20.43
CA GLU A 105 -7.46 -21.77 -21.89
C GLU A 105 -6.03 -21.64 -22.43
N THR A 106 -5.73 -22.34 -23.53
CA THR A 106 -4.43 -22.26 -24.21
C THR A 106 -4.60 -21.70 -25.61
N ARG A 107 -3.85 -20.63 -25.92
CA ARG A 107 -3.80 -19.98 -27.24
C ARG A 107 -2.34 -19.76 -27.62
N ASP A 108 -1.95 -20.18 -28.82
CA ASP A 108 -0.60 -20.02 -29.37
C ASP A 108 0.55 -20.47 -28.45
N GLY A 109 0.32 -21.55 -27.68
CA GLY A 109 1.31 -22.10 -26.74
C GLY A 109 1.40 -21.37 -25.39
N ILE A 110 0.60 -20.33 -25.19
CA ILE A 110 0.43 -19.64 -23.91
C ILE A 110 -0.84 -20.16 -23.24
N THR A 111 -0.77 -20.47 -21.95
CA THR A 111 -1.92 -20.92 -21.15
C THR A 111 -2.26 -19.88 -20.11
N LEU A 112 -3.51 -19.43 -20.10
CA LEU A 112 -4.10 -18.60 -19.05
C LEU A 112 -4.97 -19.50 -18.18
N THR A 113 -4.72 -19.55 -16.88
CA THR A 113 -5.54 -20.29 -15.91
C THR A 113 -6.10 -19.32 -14.88
N VAL A 114 -7.42 -19.25 -14.77
CA VAL A 114 -8.06 -18.63 -13.60
C VAL A 114 -8.06 -19.67 -12.50
N GLU A 115 -7.19 -19.48 -11.52
CA GLU A 115 -6.94 -20.43 -10.43
C GLU A 115 -8.04 -20.36 -9.38
N GLN A 116 -8.47 -19.14 -9.05
CA GLN A 116 -9.49 -18.91 -8.05
C GLN A 116 -10.25 -17.61 -8.33
N VAL A 117 -11.55 -17.61 -8.02
CA VAL A 117 -12.33 -16.39 -7.81
C VAL A 117 -13.10 -16.58 -6.52
N LEU A 118 -12.96 -15.64 -5.58
CA LEU A 118 -13.66 -15.58 -4.31
C LEU A 118 -14.59 -14.37 -4.32
N VAL A 119 -15.88 -14.61 -4.11
CA VAL A 119 -16.90 -13.56 -4.12
C VAL A 119 -17.41 -13.37 -2.71
N TYR A 120 -17.21 -12.18 -2.15
CA TYR A 120 -17.70 -11.77 -0.84
C TYR A 120 -19.00 -10.95 -0.99
N ASP A 121 -19.53 -10.44 0.11
CA ASP A 121 -20.73 -9.60 0.10
C ASP A 121 -20.46 -8.17 -0.43
N ASP A 122 -19.24 -7.68 -0.29
CA ASP A 122 -18.83 -6.32 -0.64
C ASP A 122 -17.77 -6.24 -1.75
N HIS A 123 -16.97 -7.28 -1.97
CA HIS A 123 -15.90 -7.30 -2.96
C HIS A 123 -15.68 -8.69 -3.60
N ILE A 124 -14.76 -8.76 -4.56
CA ILE A 124 -14.32 -9.98 -5.23
C ILE A 124 -12.79 -10.02 -5.23
N GLU A 125 -12.21 -11.21 -5.14
CA GLU A 125 -10.77 -11.44 -5.32
C GLU A 125 -10.58 -12.54 -6.37
N ALA A 126 -9.64 -12.35 -7.28
CA ALA A 126 -9.32 -13.35 -8.31
C ALA A 126 -7.82 -13.60 -8.37
N ALA A 127 -7.42 -14.87 -8.49
CA ALA A 127 -6.06 -15.30 -8.79
C ALA A 127 -6.02 -15.98 -10.16
N TYR A 128 -4.99 -15.68 -10.93
CA TYR A 128 -4.73 -16.34 -12.21
C TYR A 128 -3.23 -16.51 -12.46
N SER A 129 -2.92 -17.46 -13.33
CA SER A 129 -1.57 -17.75 -13.79
C SER A 129 -1.51 -17.69 -15.31
N VAL A 130 -0.33 -17.34 -15.81
CA VAL A 130 -0.03 -17.32 -17.25
C VAL A 130 1.27 -18.06 -17.46
N GLU A 131 1.27 -19.06 -18.32
CA GLU A 131 2.44 -19.87 -18.66
C GLU A 131 2.75 -19.80 -20.16
N GLY A 132 4.01 -19.98 -20.53
CA GLY A 132 4.44 -20.04 -21.93
C GLY A 132 4.85 -18.71 -22.54
N ILE A 133 4.98 -17.64 -21.74
CA ILE A 133 5.49 -16.34 -22.23
C ILE A 133 7.00 -16.46 -22.45
N ALA A 134 7.41 -16.47 -23.71
CA ALA A 134 8.82 -16.51 -24.09
C ALA A 134 9.51 -15.15 -23.84
N ALA A 135 10.81 -15.14 -23.56
CA ALA A 135 11.55 -13.92 -23.20
C ALA A 135 11.52 -12.86 -24.31
N GLU A 136 11.52 -13.27 -25.57
CA GLU A 136 11.44 -12.41 -26.76
C GLU A 136 10.07 -11.72 -26.94
N MET A 137 9.02 -12.22 -26.26
CA MET A 137 7.69 -11.61 -26.28
C MET A 137 7.57 -10.45 -25.28
N ARG A 138 8.51 -10.36 -24.33
CA ARG A 138 8.47 -9.39 -23.22
C ARG A 138 9.19 -8.09 -23.56
N GLN A 139 8.85 -7.05 -22.80
CA GLN A 139 9.59 -5.81 -22.82
C GLN A 139 11.05 -6.05 -22.41
N ALA A 140 11.97 -5.71 -23.32
CA ALA A 140 13.41 -5.86 -23.09
C ALA A 140 14.06 -4.59 -22.54
N ASP A 141 13.37 -3.44 -22.64
CA ASP A 141 13.90 -2.12 -22.28
C ASP A 141 12.78 -1.21 -21.74
N ASN A 142 13.03 -0.53 -20.63
CA ASN A 142 12.08 0.36 -19.94
C ASN A 142 12.11 1.78 -20.53
N HIS A 143 12.36 1.91 -21.84
CA HIS A 143 12.45 3.23 -22.47
C HIS A 143 11.05 3.84 -22.64
N PRO A 144 10.79 5.06 -22.11
CA PRO A 144 9.45 5.66 -22.10
C PRO A 144 8.83 5.81 -23.49
N ASP A 145 9.64 6.07 -24.52
CA ASP A 145 9.20 6.17 -25.93
C ASP A 145 8.63 4.88 -26.53
N THR A 146 8.81 3.73 -25.87
CA THR A 146 8.30 2.44 -26.35
C THR A 146 7.10 1.92 -25.57
N ALA A 147 6.63 2.63 -24.54
CA ALA A 147 5.52 2.20 -23.69
C ALA A 147 4.28 1.79 -24.49
N ALA A 148 3.89 2.56 -25.52
CA ALA A 148 2.73 2.27 -26.37
C ALA A 148 2.84 0.94 -27.16
N LEU A 149 4.06 0.40 -27.35
CA LEU A 149 4.29 -0.87 -28.07
C LEU A 149 4.03 -2.11 -27.21
N TYR A 150 3.94 -1.93 -25.89
CA TYR A 150 3.79 -3.00 -24.92
C TYR A 150 2.49 -2.85 -24.14
N CYS A 151 2.04 -3.96 -23.57
CA CYS A 151 0.87 -3.99 -22.73
C CYS A 151 1.20 -3.44 -21.35
N ASN A 152 0.56 -2.33 -21.00
CA ASN A 152 0.79 -1.59 -19.78
C ASN A 152 -0.53 -0.97 -19.26
N GLY A 153 -0.51 -0.51 -18.00
CA GLY A 153 -1.65 0.19 -17.40
C GLY A 153 -2.90 -0.69 -17.27
N ALA A 154 -4.07 -0.11 -17.51
CA ALA A 154 -5.35 -0.80 -17.32
C ALA A 154 -5.54 -2.02 -18.25
N ASP A 155 -4.88 -2.05 -19.41
CA ASP A 155 -5.01 -3.15 -20.39
C ASP A 155 -4.48 -4.49 -19.85
N MET A 156 -3.61 -4.47 -18.84
CA MET A 156 -3.10 -5.69 -18.20
C MET A 156 -3.90 -6.13 -16.97
N TYR A 157 -4.98 -5.41 -16.63
CA TYR A 157 -5.82 -5.76 -15.49
C TYR A 157 -7.01 -6.62 -15.93
N PRO A 158 -7.33 -7.67 -15.17
CA PRO A 158 -8.50 -8.48 -15.47
C PRO A 158 -9.79 -7.72 -15.17
N ASN A 159 -10.84 -8.03 -15.90
CA ASN A 159 -12.19 -7.56 -15.64
C ASN A 159 -13.15 -8.76 -15.54
N LEU A 160 -14.27 -8.57 -14.86
CA LEU A 160 -15.32 -9.59 -14.74
C LEU A 160 -16.57 -9.10 -15.46
N GLN A 161 -16.94 -9.78 -16.53
CA GLN A 161 -18.17 -9.49 -17.27
C GLN A 161 -19.31 -10.39 -16.79
N LEU A 162 -20.45 -9.81 -16.45
CA LEU A 162 -21.67 -10.52 -16.06
C LEU A 162 -22.49 -10.90 -17.31
N THR A 163 -23.43 -11.83 -17.13
CA THR A 163 -24.31 -12.31 -18.21
C THR A 163 -25.23 -11.23 -18.78
N ASP A 164 -25.50 -10.16 -18.05
CA ASP A 164 -26.26 -8.99 -18.51
C ASP A 164 -25.42 -7.99 -19.31
N GLY A 165 -24.12 -8.27 -19.47
CA GLY A 165 -23.15 -7.45 -20.17
C GLY A 165 -22.48 -6.37 -19.32
N SER A 166 -22.88 -6.21 -18.05
CA SER A 166 -22.18 -5.31 -17.13
C SER A 166 -20.75 -5.81 -16.85
N VAL A 167 -19.84 -4.88 -16.56
CA VAL A 167 -18.43 -5.17 -16.32
C VAL A 167 -18.03 -4.63 -14.96
N VAL A 168 -17.46 -5.49 -14.14
CA VAL A 168 -16.79 -5.13 -12.88
C VAL A 168 -15.31 -4.98 -13.17
N GLN A 169 -14.79 -3.78 -12.92
CA GLN A 169 -13.38 -3.45 -13.14
C GLN A 169 -12.55 -3.84 -11.93
N ALA A 170 -11.34 -4.37 -12.17
CA ALA A 170 -10.39 -4.58 -11.09
C ALA A 170 -9.97 -3.25 -10.47
N ASP A 171 -9.64 -3.29 -9.19
CA ASP A 171 -9.02 -2.17 -8.52
C ASP A 171 -7.63 -1.91 -9.13
N PRO A 172 -7.19 -0.64 -9.20
CA PRO A 172 -5.85 -0.33 -9.66
C PRO A 172 -4.85 -0.91 -8.65
N MET A 173 -3.91 -1.72 -9.15
CA MET A 173 -2.90 -2.52 -8.43
C MET A 173 -3.30 -3.99 -8.17
N ALA A 174 -2.32 -4.87 -8.32
CA ALA A 174 -2.48 -6.29 -8.06
C ALA A 174 -2.42 -6.58 -6.56
N LEU A 175 -3.21 -7.54 -6.10
CA LEU A 175 -3.14 -8.16 -4.76
C LEU A 175 -1.89 -9.03 -4.56
N GLY A 176 -0.94 -9.03 -5.49
CA GLY A 176 0.22 -9.88 -5.45
C GLY A 176 0.48 -10.53 -6.80
N GLY A 177 1.62 -11.19 -6.89
CA GLY A 177 2.06 -11.84 -8.12
C GLY A 177 3.57 -11.87 -8.24
N GLN A 178 4.06 -12.73 -9.12
CA GLN A 178 5.47 -12.82 -9.46
C GLN A 178 5.65 -13.23 -10.91
N TRP A 179 6.67 -12.63 -11.52
CA TRP A 179 7.22 -13.15 -12.76
C TRP A 179 7.94 -14.47 -12.50
N LEU A 180 7.61 -15.47 -13.31
CA LEU A 180 8.26 -16.76 -13.40
C LEU A 180 9.21 -16.77 -14.60
N SER A 181 9.95 -17.87 -14.76
CA SER A 181 10.89 -18.02 -15.88
C SER A 181 10.21 -17.94 -17.26
N ALA A 182 8.96 -18.38 -17.37
CA ALA A 182 8.18 -18.42 -18.60
C ALA A 182 6.70 -18.14 -18.33
N GLY A 183 6.39 -17.04 -17.64
CA GLY A 183 5.02 -16.75 -17.22
C GLY A 183 4.96 -15.86 -15.98
N TYR A 184 3.78 -15.72 -15.39
CA TYR A 184 3.59 -15.05 -14.11
C TYR A 184 2.35 -15.60 -13.39
N ASN A 185 2.27 -15.36 -12.09
CA ASN A 185 1.01 -15.41 -11.36
C ASN A 185 0.63 -13.99 -10.92
N ALA A 186 -0.66 -13.74 -10.75
CA ALA A 186 -1.19 -12.46 -10.33
C ALA A 186 -2.53 -12.64 -9.62
N GLY A 187 -2.90 -11.68 -8.78
CA GLY A 187 -4.27 -11.54 -8.34
C GLY A 187 -4.72 -10.11 -8.23
N HIS A 188 -6.04 -9.91 -8.21
CA HIS A 188 -6.69 -8.60 -8.21
C HIS A 188 -7.93 -8.61 -7.32
N SER A 189 -8.16 -7.48 -6.66
CA SER A 189 -9.42 -7.18 -5.99
C SER A 189 -10.35 -6.43 -6.93
N PHE A 190 -11.63 -6.52 -6.62
CA PHE A 190 -12.68 -5.75 -7.25
C PHE A 190 -13.56 -5.19 -6.13
N SER A 191 -13.55 -3.88 -5.93
CA SER A 191 -14.31 -3.20 -4.86
C SER A 191 -15.84 -3.22 -5.03
N ALA A 192 -16.37 -4.08 -5.92
CA ALA A 192 -17.79 -4.26 -6.13
C ALA A 192 -18.21 -5.72 -5.92
N GLY A 193 -19.19 -5.93 -5.05
CA GLY A 193 -19.85 -7.22 -4.90
C GLY A 193 -20.70 -7.61 -6.12
N LEU A 194 -20.98 -8.91 -6.25
CA LEU A 194 -21.89 -9.43 -7.28
C LEU A 194 -23.33 -9.55 -6.75
N PRO A 195 -24.34 -9.39 -7.62
CA PRO A 195 -25.70 -9.80 -7.29
C PRO A 195 -25.76 -11.25 -6.77
N THR A 196 -26.56 -11.49 -5.73
CA THR A 196 -26.62 -12.79 -5.04
C THR A 196 -27.05 -13.94 -5.95
N GLU A 197 -27.73 -13.67 -7.07
CA GLU A 197 -28.17 -14.69 -8.04
C GLU A 197 -27.12 -14.98 -9.14
N THR A 198 -26.02 -14.25 -9.21
CA THR A 198 -25.00 -14.43 -10.26
C THR A 198 -24.31 -15.78 -10.17
N SER A 199 -24.52 -16.67 -11.15
CA SER A 199 -23.92 -18.01 -11.17
C SER A 199 -22.85 -18.17 -12.25
N GLU A 200 -22.76 -17.23 -13.17
CA GLU A 200 -21.82 -17.26 -14.30
C GLU A 200 -21.26 -15.86 -14.50
N ILE A 201 -19.96 -15.79 -14.74
CA ILE A 201 -19.20 -14.59 -15.08
C ILE A 201 -18.16 -14.96 -16.13
N THR A 202 -17.68 -13.99 -16.88
CA THR A 202 -16.55 -14.16 -17.80
C THR A 202 -15.37 -13.36 -17.27
N PHE A 203 -14.25 -14.03 -17.00
CA PHE A 203 -12.98 -13.37 -16.76
C PHE A 203 -12.43 -12.89 -18.10
N THR A 204 -12.15 -11.60 -18.21
CA THR A 204 -11.60 -11.00 -19.42
C THR A 204 -10.28 -10.33 -19.13
N LEU A 205 -9.30 -10.48 -20.02
CA LEU A 205 -8.01 -9.82 -19.93
C LEU A 205 -7.59 -9.36 -21.31
N ASP A 206 -7.52 -8.04 -21.50
CA ASP A 206 -7.28 -7.43 -22.80
C ASP A 206 -5.88 -7.75 -23.30
N CYS A 207 -4.88 -7.65 -22.42
CA CYS A 207 -3.53 -8.03 -22.77
C CYS A 207 -2.72 -8.62 -21.61
N LEU A 208 -1.77 -9.50 -21.94
CA LEU A 208 -0.86 -10.08 -20.97
C LEU A 208 0.21 -9.06 -20.56
N GLN A 209 0.45 -8.96 -19.24
CA GLN A 209 1.39 -8.04 -18.63
C GLN A 209 2.75 -7.99 -19.37
N GLU A 210 3.20 -6.79 -19.71
CA GLU A 210 4.51 -6.48 -20.31
C GLU A 210 4.85 -7.24 -21.59
N THR A 211 3.87 -7.85 -22.26
CA THR A 211 4.05 -8.45 -23.57
C THR A 211 3.98 -7.38 -24.66
N LYS A 212 4.72 -7.59 -25.76
CA LYS A 212 4.62 -6.75 -26.94
C LYS A 212 3.24 -6.91 -27.57
N ARG A 213 2.57 -5.80 -27.89
CA ARG A 213 1.27 -5.83 -28.57
C ARG A 213 1.34 -6.58 -29.90
N GLY A 214 0.40 -7.49 -30.11
CA GLY A 214 0.37 -8.45 -31.22
C GLY A 214 1.44 -9.55 -31.16
N GLY A 215 2.25 -9.61 -30.11
CA GLY A 215 3.28 -10.62 -29.90
C GLY A 215 2.80 -11.85 -29.10
N ALA A 216 1.70 -11.71 -28.38
CA ALA A 216 1.01 -12.77 -27.65
C ALA A 216 -0.51 -12.68 -27.90
N PRO A 217 -1.30 -13.73 -27.62
CA PRO A 217 -2.75 -13.65 -27.72
C PRO A 217 -3.31 -12.55 -26.81
N GLU A 218 -4.14 -11.70 -27.39
CA GLU A 218 -4.87 -10.63 -26.70
C GLU A 218 -6.37 -10.97 -26.60
N ASN A 219 -7.08 -10.23 -25.76
CA ASN A 219 -8.52 -10.34 -25.53
C ASN A 219 -8.91 -11.75 -25.09
N TRP A 220 -8.40 -12.17 -23.93
CA TRP A 220 -8.79 -13.42 -23.29
C TRP A 220 -10.19 -13.30 -22.71
N ALA A 221 -10.98 -14.38 -22.81
CA ALA A 221 -12.34 -14.43 -22.29
C ALA A 221 -12.65 -15.85 -21.81
N ILE A 222 -12.52 -16.09 -20.51
CA ILE A 222 -12.72 -17.40 -19.89
C ILE A 222 -14.04 -17.39 -19.14
N ALA A 223 -14.98 -18.23 -19.57
CA ALA A 223 -16.26 -18.40 -18.90
C ALA A 223 -16.07 -19.18 -17.59
N LEU A 224 -16.57 -18.62 -16.49
CA LEU A 224 -16.44 -19.15 -15.14
C LEU A 224 -17.82 -19.44 -14.57
N ARG A 225 -17.95 -20.60 -13.93
CA ARG A 225 -19.14 -20.98 -13.18
C ARG A 225 -18.89 -20.82 -11.69
N LEU A 226 -19.71 -19.98 -11.06
CA LEU A 226 -19.71 -19.76 -9.63
C LEU A 226 -20.59 -20.81 -8.94
N VAL A 227 -20.07 -21.35 -7.84
CA VAL A 227 -20.78 -22.23 -6.92
C VAL A 227 -20.77 -21.61 -5.53
N SER A 228 -21.80 -21.87 -4.73
CA SER A 228 -21.75 -21.52 -3.31
C SER A 228 -20.61 -22.25 -2.63
N VAL A 229 -19.90 -21.56 -1.74
CA VAL A 229 -18.86 -22.20 -0.93
C VAL A 229 -19.50 -23.29 -0.07
N PRO A 230 -19.11 -24.57 -0.21
CA PRO A 230 -19.63 -25.64 0.63
C PRO A 230 -19.32 -25.38 2.11
N GLN A 231 -20.25 -25.74 2.99
CA GLN A 231 -19.98 -25.73 4.43
C GLN A 231 -18.77 -26.63 4.73
N ASP A 232 -17.88 -26.15 5.61
CA ASP A 232 -16.64 -26.82 6.02
C ASP A 232 -15.58 -26.98 4.91
N MET A 233 -15.75 -26.34 3.75
CA MET A 233 -14.68 -26.27 2.73
C MET A 233 -13.55 -25.39 3.25
N VAL A 234 -12.34 -25.94 3.28
CA VAL A 234 -11.11 -25.16 3.49
C VAL A 234 -10.68 -24.60 2.15
N ILE A 235 -10.63 -23.27 2.06
CA ILE A 235 -10.15 -22.55 0.89
C ILE A 235 -8.65 -22.31 1.05
N GLY A 236 -7.87 -22.60 0.01
CA GLY A 236 -6.44 -22.33 -0.01
C GLY A 236 -5.59 -23.34 0.77
N GLU A 237 -4.32 -23.01 0.89
CA GLU A 237 -3.29 -23.79 1.57
C GLU A 237 -3.30 -23.56 3.09
N PRO A 238 -2.82 -24.54 3.88
CA PRO A 238 -2.80 -24.42 5.32
C PRO A 238 -1.83 -23.33 5.78
N VAL A 239 -2.33 -22.48 6.69
CA VAL A 239 -1.56 -21.40 7.30
C VAL A 239 -1.02 -21.85 8.66
N TYR A 240 0.27 -21.67 8.92
CA TYR A 240 0.81 -21.89 10.26
C TYR A 240 0.70 -20.60 11.08
N ALA A 241 -0.27 -20.59 11.99
CA ALA A 241 -0.33 -19.56 13.02
C ALA A 241 0.89 -19.66 13.94
N VAL A 242 1.51 -18.52 14.20
CA VAL A 242 2.65 -18.39 15.10
C VAL A 242 2.13 -18.05 16.49
N ASP A 243 2.45 -18.89 17.48
CA ASP A 243 2.05 -18.64 18.85
C ASP A 243 2.87 -17.46 19.43
N PRO A 244 2.23 -16.36 19.88
CA PRO A 244 2.93 -15.25 20.53
C PRO A 244 3.69 -15.65 21.80
N ALA A 245 3.34 -16.77 22.43
CA ALA A 245 4.08 -17.31 23.58
C ALA A 245 5.41 -17.97 23.17
N GLU A 246 5.49 -18.50 21.95
CA GLU A 246 6.72 -19.09 21.40
C GLU A 246 7.56 -18.05 20.65
N ASN A 247 6.94 -17.04 20.06
CA ASN A 247 7.62 -15.95 19.34
C ASN A 247 7.12 -14.60 19.85
N ALA A 248 7.79 -14.09 20.88
CA ALA A 248 7.43 -12.83 21.51
C ALA A 248 7.59 -11.66 20.53
N PRO A 249 6.69 -10.67 20.55
CA PRO A 249 6.88 -9.43 19.80
C PRO A 249 8.22 -8.78 20.12
N VAL A 250 8.86 -8.22 19.10
CA VAL A 250 10.11 -7.48 19.25
C VAL A 250 9.83 -5.99 19.13
N SER A 251 10.56 -5.18 19.88
CA SER A 251 10.27 -3.75 19.97
C SER A 251 11.53 -2.93 20.19
N GLY A 252 11.56 -1.74 19.63
CA GLY A 252 12.69 -0.81 19.66
C GLY A 252 12.30 0.48 18.92
N ALA A 253 12.89 1.61 19.30
CA ALA A 253 12.60 2.93 18.69
C ALA A 253 11.10 3.25 18.48
N GLY A 254 10.22 2.84 19.41
CA GLY A 254 8.76 3.07 19.29
C GLY A 254 8.03 2.19 18.26
N ILE A 255 8.74 1.23 17.67
CA ILE A 255 8.26 0.29 16.67
C ILE A 255 8.10 -1.10 17.31
N HIS A 256 7.05 -1.81 16.89
CA HIS A 256 6.69 -3.14 17.35
C HIS A 256 6.45 -4.07 16.16
N PHE A 257 7.16 -5.19 16.12
CA PHE A 257 6.94 -6.27 15.14
C PHE A 257 6.39 -7.51 15.82
N THR A 258 5.40 -8.13 15.20
CA THR A 258 4.84 -9.43 15.62
C THR A 258 4.69 -10.33 14.41
N LEU A 259 5.37 -11.48 14.40
CA LEU A 259 5.12 -12.52 13.40
C LEU A 259 3.79 -13.21 13.73
N GLU A 260 2.83 -13.16 12.81
CA GLU A 260 1.49 -13.72 13.00
C GLU A 260 1.35 -15.09 12.35
N ASN A 261 1.77 -15.20 11.08
CA ASN A 261 1.57 -16.41 10.30
C ASN A 261 2.77 -16.69 9.40
N VAL A 262 2.96 -17.98 9.12
CA VAL A 262 3.91 -18.43 8.10
C VAL A 262 3.23 -19.46 7.20
N VAL A 263 3.41 -19.32 5.88
CA VAL A 263 2.87 -20.25 4.89
C VAL A 263 4.04 -20.82 4.07
N PRO A 264 4.26 -22.15 4.09
CA PRO A 264 5.23 -22.78 3.20
C PRO A 264 4.69 -22.76 1.77
N GLN A 265 5.56 -22.50 0.81
CA GLN A 265 5.31 -22.66 -0.62
C GLN A 265 6.41 -23.56 -1.21
N GLU A 266 6.23 -23.99 -2.46
CA GLU A 266 7.23 -24.83 -3.13
C GLU A 266 8.60 -24.14 -3.27
N ASP A 267 8.60 -22.80 -3.42
CA ASP A 267 9.78 -21.99 -3.68
C ASP A 267 10.29 -21.18 -2.47
N GLY A 268 9.57 -21.20 -1.34
CA GLY A 268 9.89 -20.36 -0.19
C GLY A 268 8.87 -20.40 0.94
N TYR A 269 8.98 -19.43 1.85
CA TYR A 269 7.96 -19.14 2.86
C TYR A 269 7.41 -17.73 2.64
N HIS A 270 6.11 -17.58 2.92
CA HIS A 270 5.47 -16.31 3.13
C HIS A 270 5.37 -16.06 4.64
N PHE A 271 5.83 -14.90 5.08
CA PHE A 271 5.81 -14.43 6.46
C PHE A 271 4.84 -13.27 6.56
N PHE A 272 3.88 -13.40 7.47
CA PHE A 272 2.89 -12.38 7.75
C PHE A 272 3.18 -11.77 9.11
N PHE A 273 3.38 -10.47 9.16
CA PHE A 273 3.66 -9.78 10.42
C PHE A 273 2.84 -8.51 10.57
N ARG A 274 2.51 -8.19 11.82
CA ARG A 274 2.08 -6.85 12.19
C ARG A 274 3.28 -5.97 12.46
N PHE A 275 3.22 -4.78 11.91
CA PHE A 275 4.16 -3.72 12.13
C PHE A 275 3.38 -2.52 12.64
N ASN A 276 3.65 -2.12 13.89
CA ASN A 276 2.98 -1.02 14.53
C ASN A 276 4.02 0.00 15.00
N THR A 277 3.73 1.28 14.81
CA THR A 277 4.50 2.38 15.37
C THR A 277 3.60 3.27 16.21
N GLN A 278 4.12 3.79 17.31
CA GLN A 278 3.45 4.81 18.11
C GLN A 278 3.95 6.19 17.67
N ASN A 279 3.37 6.72 16.58
CA ASN A 279 3.64 8.07 16.09
C ASN A 279 2.33 8.86 16.04
N ASP A 280 2.23 9.91 16.84
CA ASP A 280 1.05 10.77 16.96
C ASP A 280 1.22 12.13 16.27
N ALA A 281 2.29 12.29 15.47
CA ALA A 281 2.48 13.51 14.69
C ALA A 281 1.30 13.71 13.73
N PRO A 282 0.77 14.95 13.61
CA PRO A 282 -0.41 15.21 12.78
C PRO A 282 -0.17 14.98 11.28
N ASP A 283 1.10 14.95 10.87
CA ASP A 283 1.53 14.75 9.49
C ASP A 283 1.97 13.30 9.24
N PHE A 284 1.95 12.43 10.25
CA PHE A 284 2.31 11.03 10.08
C PHE A 284 1.29 10.33 9.19
N LEU A 285 1.78 9.70 8.12
CA LEU A 285 0.96 8.95 7.18
C LEU A 285 0.94 7.48 7.55
N ASN A 286 2.12 6.87 7.47
CA ASN A 286 2.31 5.45 7.71
C ASN A 286 3.80 5.17 7.91
N ALA A 287 4.14 3.91 8.15
CA ALA A 287 5.50 3.44 8.23
C ALA A 287 5.63 2.08 7.52
N ALA A 288 6.83 1.77 7.08
CA ALA A 288 7.15 0.51 6.44
C ALA A 288 8.39 -0.14 7.08
N PRO A 289 8.46 -1.47 7.12
CA PRO A 289 9.68 -2.18 7.45
C PRO A 289 10.79 -1.86 6.45
N GLY A 290 12.02 -1.79 6.95
CA GLY A 290 13.21 -1.67 6.11
C GLY A 290 13.56 -2.98 5.43
N ARG A 291 14.86 -3.24 5.27
CA ARG A 291 15.32 -4.47 4.62
C ARG A 291 15.00 -5.67 5.51
N MET A 292 14.43 -6.72 4.94
CA MET A 292 14.13 -7.95 5.66
C MET A 292 14.87 -9.15 5.07
N GLN A 293 15.29 -10.06 5.94
CA GLN A 293 15.97 -11.29 5.55
C GLN A 293 15.72 -12.41 6.56
N VAL A 294 15.85 -13.65 6.11
CA VAL A 294 15.90 -14.84 6.95
C VAL A 294 17.32 -15.39 6.97
N ILE A 295 17.82 -15.70 8.16
CA ILE A 295 19.03 -16.49 8.36
C ILE A 295 18.60 -17.93 8.66
N ASP A 296 18.98 -18.85 7.79
CA ASP A 296 18.62 -20.27 7.93
C ASP A 296 19.53 -21.02 8.91
N SER A 297 19.19 -22.29 9.19
CA SER A 297 19.94 -23.16 10.11
C SER A 297 21.40 -23.44 9.69
N LYS A 298 21.78 -23.11 8.46
CA LYS A 298 23.15 -23.21 7.93
C LYS A 298 23.88 -21.86 7.94
N GLY A 299 23.24 -20.79 8.40
CA GLY A 299 23.76 -19.43 8.42
C GLY A 299 23.66 -18.71 7.07
N ASN A 300 22.87 -19.20 6.12
CA ASN A 300 22.65 -18.48 4.87
C ASN A 300 21.66 -17.34 5.10
N SER A 301 22.02 -16.13 4.69
CA SER A 301 21.05 -15.03 4.55
C SER A 301 20.25 -15.21 3.26
N ILE A 302 18.94 -15.06 3.37
CA ILE A 302 17.95 -15.15 2.30
C ILE A 302 17.10 -13.89 2.38
N GLU A 303 17.08 -13.11 1.32
CA GLU A 303 16.26 -11.90 1.25
C GLU A 303 14.77 -12.20 1.36
N LEU A 304 14.06 -11.34 2.09
CA LEU A 304 12.62 -11.29 2.11
C LEU A 304 12.16 -10.09 1.29
N ILE A 305 11.31 -10.33 0.30
CA ILE A 305 10.72 -9.30 -0.56
C ILE A 305 9.26 -9.09 -0.17
N ASN A 306 8.80 -7.84 -0.18
CA ASN A 306 7.38 -7.54 0.00
C ASN A 306 6.59 -8.21 -1.13
N ALA A 307 5.58 -9.00 -0.78
CA ALA A 307 4.76 -9.73 -1.75
C ALA A 307 3.70 -8.84 -2.39
N LEU A 308 3.33 -7.73 -1.73
CA LEU A 308 2.26 -6.83 -2.15
C LEU A 308 2.83 -5.45 -2.50
N PRO A 309 2.51 -4.91 -3.69
CA PRO A 309 2.71 -3.48 -3.94
C PRO A 309 2.00 -2.66 -2.86
N TRP A 310 2.67 -1.67 -2.30
CA TRP A 310 2.14 -0.85 -1.22
C TRP A 310 2.51 0.62 -1.42
N SER A 311 1.61 1.50 -1.03
CA SER A 311 1.80 2.94 -0.99
C SER A 311 1.73 3.49 0.44
N PRO A 312 2.55 4.48 0.82
CA PRO A 312 2.48 5.16 2.13
C PRO A 312 1.10 5.74 2.50
N PHE A 313 0.21 5.91 1.53
CA PHE A 313 -1.15 6.40 1.73
C PHE A 313 -2.18 5.29 1.99
N GLU A 314 -1.77 4.03 1.91
CA GLU A 314 -2.61 2.85 2.18
C GLU A 314 -2.39 2.36 3.60
N GLN A 315 -3.46 1.95 4.28
CA GLN A 315 -3.37 1.29 5.58
C GLN A 315 -3.08 -0.20 5.39
N VAL A 316 -2.04 -0.69 6.05
CA VAL A 316 -1.65 -2.10 6.04
C VAL A 316 -1.69 -2.63 7.46
N ASP A 317 -2.67 -3.48 7.72
CA ASP A 317 -2.81 -4.14 9.02
C ASP A 317 -1.80 -5.30 9.18
N VAL A 318 -1.51 -6.01 8.10
CA VAL A 318 -0.62 -7.18 8.06
C VAL A 318 0.23 -7.10 6.80
N TRP A 319 1.55 -7.15 6.99
CA TRP A 319 2.53 -7.16 5.91
C TRP A 319 2.85 -8.59 5.51
N GLU A 320 2.96 -8.82 4.21
CA GLU A 320 3.35 -10.11 3.63
C GLU A 320 4.73 -10.00 2.98
N TYR A 321 5.68 -10.79 3.47
CA TYR A 321 7.01 -10.87 2.90
C TYR A 321 7.35 -12.31 2.53
N ARG A 322 7.91 -12.50 1.34
CA ARG A 322 8.27 -13.82 0.81
C ARG A 322 9.77 -13.98 0.72
N SER A 323 10.27 -15.16 1.11
CA SER A 323 11.66 -15.52 0.86
C SER A 323 11.90 -15.77 -0.63
N VAL A 324 12.96 -15.18 -1.19
CA VAL A 324 13.32 -15.35 -2.61
C VAL A 324 13.73 -16.79 -3.00
N ARG A 325 13.93 -17.67 -2.01
CA ARG A 325 14.22 -19.10 -2.18
C ARG A 325 13.93 -19.85 -0.88
N MET A 326 13.74 -21.16 -0.99
CA MET A 326 13.50 -22.04 0.15
C MET A 326 14.69 -22.08 1.13
N PRO A 327 14.49 -21.76 2.43
CA PRO A 327 15.49 -21.90 3.49
C PRO A 327 15.86 -23.35 3.80
N ALA A 328 17.05 -23.57 4.37
CA ALA A 328 17.40 -24.87 4.93
C ALA A 328 16.48 -25.26 6.10
N LYS A 329 16.14 -26.55 6.21
CA LYS A 329 15.35 -27.08 7.32
C LYS A 329 15.99 -26.76 8.68
N GLY A 330 15.18 -26.31 9.64
CA GLY A 330 15.61 -25.98 11.01
C GLY A 330 15.14 -24.59 11.43
N PRO A 331 15.59 -24.11 12.62
CA PRO A 331 15.27 -22.78 13.12
C PRO A 331 15.65 -21.69 12.12
N LEU A 332 14.79 -20.68 12.01
CA LEU A 332 14.99 -19.50 11.17
C LEU A 332 15.06 -18.25 12.06
N GLU A 333 16.02 -17.36 11.80
CA GLU A 333 16.07 -16.02 12.40
C GLU A 333 15.62 -15.01 11.33
N ILE A 334 14.51 -14.31 11.55
CA ILE A 334 14.01 -13.23 10.71
C ILE A 334 14.64 -11.93 11.23
N VAL A 335 15.42 -11.27 10.38
CA VAL A 335 16.09 -10.01 10.68
C VAL A 335 15.40 -8.89 9.92
N ILE A 336 14.98 -7.86 10.63
CA ILE A 336 14.44 -6.61 10.07
C ILE A 336 15.45 -5.51 10.36
N ASP A 337 16.05 -4.97 9.29
CA ASP A 337 17.05 -3.92 9.33
C ASP A 337 16.43 -2.59 8.92
N GLY A 338 16.13 -1.79 9.94
CA GLY A 338 15.58 -0.46 9.86
C GLY A 338 14.07 -0.42 9.58
N ALA A 339 13.54 0.80 9.58
CA ALA A 339 12.17 1.11 9.19
C ALA A 339 12.13 2.51 8.56
N GLN A 340 11.07 2.76 7.78
CA GLN A 340 10.81 4.06 7.18
C GLN A 340 9.53 4.64 7.78
N LEU A 341 9.56 5.90 8.19
CA LEU A 341 8.38 6.64 8.66
C LEU A 341 8.03 7.69 7.61
N PHE A 342 6.81 7.68 7.10
CA PHE A 342 6.35 8.56 6.03
C PHE A 342 5.46 9.66 6.61
N TYR A 343 5.72 10.89 6.17
CA TYR A 343 4.97 12.06 6.58
C TYR A 343 4.43 12.83 5.38
N ALA A 344 3.18 13.28 5.47
CA ALA A 344 2.57 14.20 4.53
C ALA A 344 3.16 15.58 4.73
N ALA A 345 3.84 16.11 3.72
CA ALA A 345 4.58 17.35 3.87
C ALA A 345 3.98 18.52 3.08
N GLN A 346 2.84 18.32 2.40
CA GLN A 346 2.26 19.28 1.44
C GLN A 346 1.85 20.64 2.02
N LYS A 347 1.75 20.76 3.35
CA LYS A 347 1.50 22.04 4.03
C LYS A 347 2.77 22.87 4.24
N HIS A 348 3.93 22.30 3.97
CA HIS A 348 5.24 22.92 4.13
C HIS A 348 5.73 23.35 2.75
N SER A 349 5.92 24.64 2.59
CA SER A 349 6.32 25.25 1.32
C SER A 349 7.16 26.51 1.55
N PHE A 350 7.93 26.90 0.55
CA PHE A 350 8.57 28.22 0.50
C PHE A 350 8.52 28.80 -0.92
N GLU A 351 8.57 30.12 -0.99
CA GLU A 351 8.69 30.83 -2.26
C GLU A 351 10.15 30.87 -2.71
N PHE A 352 10.38 30.51 -3.97
CA PHE A 352 11.69 30.57 -4.61
C PHE A 352 11.60 31.36 -5.91
N SER A 353 12.41 32.41 -6.02
CA SER A 353 12.48 33.24 -7.21
C SER A 353 13.91 33.20 -7.77
N PRO A 354 14.16 32.42 -8.84
CA PRO A 354 15.50 32.31 -9.43
C PRO A 354 15.99 33.62 -10.11
N GLY A 355 15.06 34.57 -10.35
CA GLY A 355 15.32 35.82 -11.05
C GLY A 355 15.18 35.69 -12.57
N GLU A 356 15.60 36.72 -13.30
CA GLU A 356 15.51 36.73 -14.77
C GLU A 356 16.58 35.83 -15.41
N ASN A 357 16.17 34.99 -16.37
CA ASN A 357 17.04 34.14 -17.20
C ASN A 357 18.05 33.30 -16.42
N PRO A 358 17.61 32.44 -15.47
CA PRO A 358 18.52 31.59 -14.73
C PRO A 358 19.30 30.68 -15.68
N GLN A 359 20.56 30.39 -15.36
CA GLN A 359 21.44 29.55 -16.18
C GLN A 359 21.78 28.23 -15.46
N PRO A 360 21.89 27.10 -16.18
CA PRO A 360 22.36 25.85 -15.58
C PRO A 360 23.70 26.02 -14.85
N GLY A 361 23.80 25.45 -13.64
CA GLY A 361 24.92 25.61 -12.71
C GLY A 361 24.89 26.88 -11.86
N GLN A 362 23.91 27.78 -12.07
CA GLN A 362 23.67 28.90 -11.16
C GLN A 362 23.13 28.39 -9.83
N THR A 363 23.57 29.01 -8.73
CA THR A 363 23.19 28.63 -7.36
C THR A 363 22.62 29.81 -6.59
N TRP A 364 21.73 29.51 -5.64
CA TRP A 364 21.10 30.47 -4.74
C TRP A 364 21.19 29.96 -3.29
N THR A 365 21.50 30.86 -2.36
CA THR A 365 21.38 30.58 -0.92
C THR A 365 19.93 30.78 -0.48
N ILE A 366 19.41 29.86 0.32
CA ILE A 366 18.02 29.86 0.79
C ILE A 366 17.97 30.03 2.32
N GLU A 367 18.48 29.06 3.07
CA GLU A 367 18.49 29.04 4.55
C GLU A 367 17.08 29.05 5.19
N GLU A 368 16.17 28.23 4.64
CA GLU A 368 14.82 28.04 5.18
C GLU A 368 14.75 26.80 6.05
N HIS A 369 14.09 26.90 7.21
CA HIS A 369 14.01 25.83 8.21
C HIS A 369 12.62 25.22 8.26
N PHE A 370 12.55 23.89 8.31
CA PHE A 370 11.30 23.13 8.35
C PHE A 370 11.33 22.09 9.45
N GLN A 371 10.13 21.76 9.94
CA GLN A 371 9.90 20.68 10.88
C GLN A 371 8.74 19.83 10.36
N VAL A 372 9.01 18.56 10.05
CA VAL A 372 8.01 17.58 9.61
C VAL A 372 8.08 16.37 10.52
N GLY A 373 7.00 16.09 11.25
CA GLY A 373 7.06 15.13 12.35
C GLY A 373 8.13 15.55 13.37
N GLU A 374 9.03 14.62 13.71
CA GLU A 374 10.19 14.89 14.58
C GLU A 374 11.44 15.34 13.81
N ILE A 375 11.39 15.34 12.47
CA ILE A 375 12.51 15.72 11.60
C ILE A 375 12.59 17.24 11.46
N GLY A 376 13.63 17.83 12.03
CA GLY A 376 14.07 19.19 11.72
C GLY A 376 15.10 19.19 10.60
N PHE A 377 14.92 20.02 9.58
CA PHE A 377 15.88 20.15 8.48
C PHE A 377 15.90 21.56 7.89
N THR A 378 17.00 21.88 7.23
CA THR A 378 17.24 23.18 6.60
C THR A 378 17.43 23.03 5.10
N VAL A 379 16.73 23.83 4.29
CA VAL A 379 16.98 24.02 2.87
C VAL A 379 18.11 25.04 2.72
N LEU A 380 19.30 24.58 2.35
CA LEU A 380 20.51 25.39 2.33
C LEU A 380 20.63 26.21 1.05
N SER A 381 20.38 25.57 -0.10
CA SER A 381 20.60 26.19 -1.41
C SER A 381 19.79 25.55 -2.51
N ALA A 382 19.57 26.30 -3.59
CA ALA A 382 19.10 25.77 -4.87
C ALA A 382 20.21 25.83 -5.93
N GLU A 383 20.14 24.93 -6.92
CA GLU A 383 20.95 24.95 -8.13
C GLU A 383 20.05 24.70 -9.34
N MET A 384 20.26 25.46 -10.42
CA MET A 384 19.59 25.20 -11.68
C MET A 384 20.31 24.10 -12.43
N VAL A 385 19.59 23.09 -12.88
CA VAL A 385 20.17 21.91 -13.53
C VAL A 385 19.47 21.59 -14.84
N THR A 386 20.14 20.80 -15.66
CA THR A 386 19.54 20.13 -16.81
C THR A 386 19.51 18.63 -16.53
N TRP A 387 18.32 18.04 -16.51
CA TRP A 387 18.10 16.62 -16.27
C TRP A 387 17.25 16.05 -17.41
N GLU A 388 17.75 15.00 -18.06
CA GLU A 388 17.11 14.36 -19.23
C GLU A 388 16.70 15.34 -20.35
N GLY A 389 17.46 16.43 -20.52
CA GLY A 389 17.19 17.45 -21.53
C GLY A 389 16.24 18.56 -21.09
N HIS A 390 15.64 18.43 -19.90
CA HIS A 390 14.74 19.40 -19.29
C HIS A 390 15.45 20.25 -18.23
N GLN A 391 15.05 21.51 -18.09
CA GLN A 391 15.64 22.42 -17.10
C GLN A 391 14.78 22.52 -15.85
N GLY A 392 15.42 22.71 -14.70
CA GLY A 392 14.72 22.91 -13.43
C GLY A 392 15.68 23.15 -12.29
N PHE A 393 15.28 22.76 -11.08
CA PHE A 393 16.02 23.07 -9.86
C PHE A 393 16.18 21.85 -8.97
N GLN A 394 17.33 21.78 -8.32
CA GLN A 394 17.57 20.88 -7.19
C GLN A 394 17.87 21.71 -5.94
N PHE A 395 17.54 21.15 -4.78
CA PHE A 395 17.62 21.83 -3.51
C PHE A 395 18.47 21.02 -2.55
N VAL A 396 19.54 21.61 -2.02
CA VAL A 396 20.35 20.98 -0.98
C VAL A 396 19.62 21.13 0.35
N MET A 397 19.35 20.01 1.00
CA MET A 397 18.71 19.96 2.32
C MET A 397 19.57 19.16 3.28
N GLU A 398 19.62 19.58 4.54
CA GLU A 398 20.40 18.93 5.58
C GLU A 398 19.57 18.81 6.85
N ALA A 399 19.54 17.61 7.44
CA ALA A 399 18.89 17.39 8.73
C ALA A 399 19.66 18.11 9.84
N ASP A 400 18.93 18.70 10.78
CA ASP A 400 19.50 19.46 11.88
C ASP A 400 20.31 18.56 12.84
N GLN A 401 19.91 17.29 12.94
CA GLN A 401 20.59 16.26 13.72
C GLN A 401 21.47 15.39 12.81
N SER A 402 22.70 15.11 13.27
CA SER A 402 23.72 14.45 12.45
C SER A 402 23.47 12.96 12.17
N ASP A 403 22.68 12.31 13.01
CA ASP A 403 22.29 10.91 12.92
C ASP A 403 20.96 10.70 12.21
N THR A 404 20.17 11.76 12.02
CA THR A 404 18.93 11.67 11.24
C THR A 404 19.22 11.48 9.77
N LYS A 405 18.66 10.43 9.19
CA LYS A 405 18.62 10.21 7.75
C LYS A 405 17.20 10.38 7.27
N PHE A 406 17.04 11.17 6.23
CA PHE A 406 15.73 11.41 5.65
C PHE A 406 15.80 11.48 4.13
N TYR A 407 14.64 11.38 3.52
CA TYR A 407 14.39 11.62 2.12
C TYR A 407 13.21 12.60 2.02
N ALA A 408 13.19 13.42 0.97
CA ALA A 408 12.09 14.34 0.73
C ALA A 408 11.83 14.42 -0.78
N GLU A 409 10.56 14.41 -1.15
CA GLU A 409 10.11 14.71 -2.51
C GLU A 409 9.62 16.16 -2.55
N VAL A 410 10.00 16.90 -3.59
CA VAL A 410 9.58 18.30 -3.78
C VAL A 410 8.88 18.49 -5.11
N LEU A 411 7.89 19.36 -5.10
CA LEU A 411 7.07 19.72 -6.25
C LEU A 411 6.97 21.25 -6.36
N ASP A 412 6.74 21.73 -7.57
CA ASP A 412 6.23 23.08 -7.78
C ASP A 412 4.70 23.08 -7.68
N MET A 413 4.15 23.77 -6.67
CA MET A 413 2.71 23.95 -6.47
C MET A 413 2.25 25.38 -6.76
N THR A 414 3.00 26.13 -7.56
CA THR A 414 2.59 27.46 -8.02
C THR A 414 1.20 27.38 -8.67
N PRO A 415 0.23 28.26 -8.30
CA PRO A 415 -1.11 28.23 -8.85
C PRO A 415 -1.10 28.18 -10.38
N SER A 416 -1.89 27.26 -10.93
CA SER A 416 -1.80 26.77 -12.31
C SER A 416 -1.77 27.88 -13.37
N ASP A 417 -0.63 28.00 -14.03
CA ASP A 417 -0.52 28.53 -15.38
C ASP A 417 -0.20 27.34 -16.31
N PRO A 418 -1.07 27.00 -17.28
CA PRO A 418 -0.87 25.84 -18.15
C PRO A 418 0.45 25.84 -18.93
N GLN A 419 1.14 26.98 -19.02
CA GLN A 419 2.44 27.08 -19.68
C GLN A 419 3.60 26.51 -18.85
N PHE A 420 3.43 26.37 -17.53
CA PHE A 420 4.44 25.82 -16.62
C PHE A 420 4.04 24.40 -16.21
N GLU A 421 4.40 23.43 -17.04
CA GLU A 421 4.19 22.01 -16.74
C GLU A 421 5.46 21.41 -16.14
N MET A 422 5.38 21.02 -14.87
CA MET A 422 6.42 20.19 -14.26
C MET A 422 6.43 18.84 -14.97
N TRP A 423 7.60 18.44 -15.46
CA TRP A 423 7.75 17.21 -16.24
C TRP A 423 8.03 16.01 -15.34
N SER A 424 8.96 16.15 -14.40
CA SER A 424 9.37 15.07 -13.51
C SER A 424 10.10 15.60 -12.28
N THR A 425 10.08 14.81 -11.21
CA THR A 425 10.91 14.96 -10.02
C THR A 425 12.14 14.06 -10.10
N PHE A 426 13.26 14.47 -9.51
CA PHE A 426 14.49 13.68 -9.43
C PHE A 426 15.22 13.97 -8.11
N GLY A 427 16.29 13.23 -7.82
CA GLY A 427 17.13 13.54 -6.65
C GLY A 427 17.81 12.33 -6.02
N SER A 428 18.15 12.45 -4.74
CA SER A 428 18.82 11.40 -3.97
C SER A 428 17.98 10.11 -3.94
N ASN A 429 18.53 8.99 -4.42
CA ASN A 429 17.80 7.71 -4.46
C ASN A 429 17.79 6.95 -3.11
N ALA A 430 18.29 7.57 -2.05
CA ALA A 430 18.38 6.95 -0.73
C ALA A 430 18.32 8.02 0.38
N PRO A 431 17.76 7.68 1.55
CA PRO A 431 17.81 8.54 2.72
C PRO A 431 19.23 8.86 3.16
N ALA A 432 19.49 10.11 3.53
CA ALA A 432 20.77 10.58 4.03
C ALA A 432 20.58 11.76 4.97
N GLN A 433 21.63 12.13 5.71
CA GLN A 433 21.62 13.37 6.50
C GLN A 433 21.52 14.60 5.60
N ARG A 434 22.10 14.53 4.40
CA ARG A 434 22.07 15.58 3.39
C ARG A 434 21.60 15.03 2.06
N ILE A 435 20.56 15.62 1.50
CA ILE A 435 19.91 15.18 0.26
C ILE A 435 19.81 16.34 -0.74
N THR A 436 19.56 15.98 -2.00
CA THR A 436 19.38 16.93 -3.12
C THR A 436 18.19 16.55 -3.99
N PRO A 437 16.94 16.69 -3.51
CA PRO A 437 15.76 16.51 -4.35
C PRO A 437 15.53 17.70 -5.28
N GLY A 438 14.80 17.48 -6.37
CA GLY A 438 14.54 18.49 -7.38
C GLY A 438 13.44 18.11 -8.35
N PHE A 439 13.11 19.03 -9.24
CA PHE A 439 12.16 18.83 -10.33
C PHE A 439 12.57 19.62 -11.57
N VAL A 440 12.11 19.18 -12.73
CA VAL A 440 12.32 19.85 -14.03
C VAL A 440 11.00 20.12 -14.73
N TYR A 441 11.01 21.09 -15.63
CA TYR A 441 9.85 21.52 -16.40
C TYR A 441 9.93 21.03 -17.84
N ARG A 442 8.77 20.82 -18.47
CA ARG A 442 8.68 20.37 -19.85
C ARG A 442 9.29 21.40 -20.80
N ASP A 443 8.87 22.65 -20.67
CA ASP A 443 9.21 23.73 -21.60
C ASP A 443 9.76 24.97 -20.88
N GLU A 444 8.90 25.73 -20.20
CA GLU A 444 9.26 27.02 -19.57
C GLU A 444 9.36 26.91 -18.04
N ILE A 445 10.20 27.76 -17.45
CA ILE A 445 10.42 27.85 -16.01
C ILE A 445 9.69 29.08 -15.45
N PRO A 446 8.86 28.94 -14.41
CA PRO A 446 8.21 30.07 -13.75
C PRO A 446 9.20 30.98 -13.03
N GLN A 447 8.92 32.28 -13.00
CA GLN A 447 9.76 33.26 -12.30
C GLN A 447 9.61 33.22 -10.77
N ASN A 448 8.48 32.73 -10.29
CA ASN A 448 8.19 32.52 -8.87
C ASN A 448 7.66 31.11 -8.72
N ILE A 449 8.27 30.36 -7.82
CA ILE A 449 8.06 28.94 -7.64
C ILE A 449 7.62 28.73 -6.20
N LEU A 450 6.48 28.08 -5.99
CA LEU A 450 6.07 27.61 -4.68
C LEU A 450 6.57 26.18 -4.49
N VAL A 451 7.79 26.07 -3.97
CA VAL A 451 8.41 24.77 -3.68
C VAL A 451 7.68 24.15 -2.50
N THR A 452 7.05 23.00 -2.70
CA THR A 452 6.27 22.28 -1.70
C THR A 452 6.80 20.88 -1.51
N PHE A 453 6.93 20.44 -0.27
CA PHE A 453 7.33 19.06 0.03
C PHE A 453 6.11 18.15 -0.17
N ASN A 454 6.20 17.13 -1.01
CA ASN A 454 5.10 16.17 -1.16
C ASN A 454 5.08 15.20 0.02
N THR A 455 6.18 14.47 0.16
CA THR A 455 6.42 13.48 1.21
C THR A 455 7.79 13.72 1.83
N VAL A 456 7.89 13.48 3.14
CA VAL A 456 9.17 13.38 3.84
C VAL A 456 9.22 12.01 4.51
N THR A 457 10.34 11.30 4.33
CA THR A 457 10.55 9.96 4.87
C THR A 457 11.73 9.97 5.83
N GLU A 458 11.52 9.56 7.07
CA GLU A 458 12.57 9.30 8.05
C GLU A 458 13.05 7.85 7.96
N THR A 459 14.33 7.61 8.22
CA THR A 459 14.85 6.26 8.41
C THR A 459 15.21 6.02 9.87
N VAL A 460 14.64 4.96 10.44
CA VAL A 460 15.00 4.43 11.75
C VAL A 460 16.07 3.37 11.55
N ASP A 461 17.28 3.61 12.03
CA ASP A 461 18.42 2.68 11.95
C ASP A 461 18.49 1.76 13.19
N GLU A 462 17.54 0.84 13.32
CA GLU A 462 17.54 -0.22 14.34
C GLU A 462 17.36 -1.60 13.70
N THR A 463 17.88 -2.65 14.34
CA THR A 463 17.72 -4.04 13.88
C THR A 463 16.86 -4.83 14.86
N TRP A 464 15.79 -5.44 14.37
CA TRP A 464 14.95 -6.36 15.12
C TRP A 464 15.17 -7.80 14.65
N LYS A 465 15.03 -8.76 15.58
CA LYS A 465 15.25 -10.18 15.32
C LYS A 465 14.15 -11.02 15.92
N LEU A 466 13.38 -11.69 15.06
CA LEU A 466 12.39 -12.68 15.45
C LEU A 466 12.97 -14.08 15.17
N GLU A 467 12.69 -15.03 16.04
CA GLU A 467 12.96 -16.44 15.74
C GLU A 467 11.68 -17.07 15.19
N TRP A 468 11.79 -18.15 14.43
CA TRP A 468 10.67 -19.02 14.11
C TRP A 468 11.19 -20.43 13.87
N ASN A 469 10.51 -21.42 14.45
CA ASN A 469 10.82 -22.83 14.26
C ASN A 469 9.76 -23.46 13.36
N PRO A 470 10.10 -23.84 12.12
CA PRO A 470 9.19 -24.60 11.28
C PRO A 470 8.74 -25.88 12.01
N PRO A 471 7.45 -26.26 11.92
CA PRO A 471 6.98 -27.54 12.45
C PRO A 471 7.83 -28.70 11.92
N ALA A 472 8.10 -29.70 12.75
CA ALA A 472 8.76 -30.91 12.30
C ALA A 472 7.85 -31.64 11.29
N GLU A 473 8.33 -31.84 10.06
CA GLU A 473 7.69 -32.69 9.04
C GLU A 473 7.60 -34.16 9.46
#